data_AF-S7NF56-F1
#
_entry.id   AF-S7NF56-F1
#
_cell.length_a   1.000
_cell.length_b   1.000
_cell.length_c   1.000
_cell.angle_alpha   90.00
_cell.angle_beta   90.00
_cell.angle_gamma   90.00
#
_symmetry.space_group_name_H-M   'P 1'
#
loop_
_entity.id
_entity.type
_entity.pdbx_description
1 polymer ?
#
loop_
_entity_poly.entity_id
_entity_poly.type
_entity_poly.pdbx_seq_one_letter_code
_entity_poly.pdbx_strand_id
1 'polypeptide(L)'
;MKFNPFVTSDRSKNRKRHFNAPSHVRRKIMSSPLSKELRQKYSVRSMPIRKDDEVQVRPPRALGTQMRRTPVPPWPERALCAWT
;
A
#
# COMPACT_ATOMS: atom_id res chain seq x y z
N MET A 1 22.56 9.91 -0.35
CA MET A 1 23.26 8.77 -0.97
C MET A 1 22.89 7.49 -0.24
N LYS A 2 22.73 6.36 -0.92
CA LYS A 2 22.57 5.05 -0.23
C LYS A 2 23.95 4.59 0.24
N PHE A 3 24.11 4.29 1.53
CA PHE A 3 25.38 3.86 2.11
C PHE A 3 25.55 2.34 2.18
N ASN A 4 24.43 1.58 2.14
CA ASN A 4 24.48 0.13 2.24
C ASN A 4 24.77 -0.52 0.87
N PRO A 5 25.90 -1.25 0.70
CA PRO A 5 26.28 -1.86 -0.57
C PRO A 5 25.36 -3.02 -0.99
N PHE A 6 24.65 -3.66 -0.06
CA PHE A 6 23.77 -4.80 -0.36
C PHE A 6 22.38 -4.39 -0.86
N VAL A 7 22.07 -3.08 -0.85
CA VAL A 7 20.77 -2.57 -1.28
C VAL A 7 20.89 -1.89 -2.63
N THR A 8 20.28 -2.48 -3.64
CA THR A 8 20.31 -1.98 -5.02
C THR A 8 19.66 -0.60 -5.16
N SER A 9 20.30 0.30 -5.91
CA SER A 9 19.73 1.57 -6.39
C SER A 9 19.06 1.43 -7.76
N ASP A 10 19.43 0.39 -8.54
CA ASP A 10 18.91 0.12 -9.88
C ASP A 10 17.37 0.10 -9.94
N ARG A 11 16.80 0.97 -10.78
CA ARG A 11 15.36 1.10 -10.99
C ARG A 11 14.72 -0.19 -11.50
N SER A 12 15.38 -0.87 -12.45
CA SER A 12 14.86 -2.11 -13.06
C SER A 12 14.71 -3.23 -12.02
N LYS A 13 15.76 -3.45 -11.19
CA LYS A 13 15.74 -4.46 -10.11
C LYS A 13 14.67 -4.16 -9.07
N ASN A 14 14.51 -2.90 -8.69
CA ASN A 14 13.48 -2.49 -7.72
C ASN A 14 12.06 -2.72 -8.24
N ARG A 15 11.79 -2.41 -9.52
CA ARG A 15 10.49 -2.71 -10.15
C ARG A 15 10.21 -4.21 -10.18
N LYS A 16 11.19 -5.02 -10.62
CA LYS A 16 11.06 -6.48 -10.65
C LYS A 16 10.72 -7.05 -9.27
N ARG A 17 11.41 -6.60 -8.22
CA ARG A 17 11.16 -7.01 -6.82
C ARG A 17 9.78 -6.56 -6.31
N HIS A 18 9.30 -5.37 -6.70
CA HIS A 18 8.01 -4.86 -6.28
C HIS A 18 6.85 -5.68 -6.87
N PHE A 19 6.86 -5.93 -8.18
CA PHE A 19 5.77 -6.67 -8.84
C PHE A 19 5.80 -8.17 -8.53
N ASN A 20 7.01 -8.75 -8.39
CA ASN A 20 7.17 -10.18 -8.09
C ASN A 20 7.28 -10.48 -6.57
N ALA A 21 6.91 -9.53 -5.71
CA ALA A 21 6.99 -9.73 -4.26
C ALA A 21 6.07 -10.87 -3.79
N PRO A 22 6.48 -11.71 -2.81
CA PRO A 22 5.62 -12.72 -2.22
C PRO A 22 4.53 -12.10 -1.33
N SER A 23 3.47 -12.86 -1.03
CA SER A 23 2.27 -12.37 -0.31
C SER A 23 2.56 -11.60 0.99
N HIS A 24 3.43 -12.13 1.85
CA HIS A 24 3.78 -11.49 3.12
C HIS A 24 4.50 -10.14 2.94
N VAL A 25 5.25 -9.96 1.85
CA VAL A 25 5.91 -8.69 1.50
C VAL A 25 4.91 -7.73 0.87
N ARG A 26 4.07 -8.23 -0.05
CA ARG A 26 3.02 -7.43 -0.69
C ARG A 26 2.14 -6.73 0.36
N ARG A 27 1.70 -7.44 1.40
CA ARG A 27 0.90 -6.85 2.49
C ARG A 27 1.59 -5.68 3.20
N LYS A 28 2.92 -5.73 3.37
CA LYS A 28 3.69 -4.61 3.95
C LYS A 28 3.80 -3.42 3.01
N ILE A 29 3.97 -3.67 1.71
CA ILE A 29 4.00 -2.63 0.67
C ILE A 29 2.63 -1.92 0.59
N MET A 30 1.55 -2.69 0.75
CA MET A 30 0.17 -2.25 0.58
C MET A 30 -0.43 -1.80 1.92
N SER A 31 0.31 -0.95 2.64
CA SER A 31 -0.11 -0.34 3.90
C SER A 31 -0.70 1.05 3.70
N SER A 32 -1.67 1.43 4.52
CA SER A 32 -2.30 2.76 4.50
C SER A 32 -1.95 3.56 5.75
N PRO A 33 -1.80 4.90 5.66
CA PRO A 33 -1.68 5.76 6.83
C PRO A 33 -3.00 5.83 7.62
N LEU A 34 -2.90 5.82 8.94
CA LEU A 34 -4.06 5.96 9.83
C LEU A 34 -4.52 7.43 9.95
N SER A 35 -5.79 7.63 10.31
CA SER A 35 -6.35 8.95 10.65
C SER A 35 -5.67 9.55 11.89
N LYS A 36 -5.75 10.87 12.07
CA LYS A 36 -5.05 11.54 13.19
C LYS A 36 -5.47 11.00 14.56
N GLU A 37 -6.75 10.72 14.74
CA GLU A 37 -7.31 10.17 15.97
C GLU A 37 -6.81 8.74 16.24
N LEU A 38 -6.82 7.87 15.22
CA LEU A 38 -6.33 6.50 15.34
C LEU A 38 -4.81 6.45 15.57
N ARG A 39 -4.06 7.38 14.97
CA ARG A 39 -2.63 7.54 15.21
C ARG A 39 -2.34 7.95 16.65
N GLN A 40 -3.17 8.80 17.25
CA GLN A 40 -3.00 9.20 18.65
C GLN A 40 -3.30 8.03 19.59
N LYS A 41 -4.37 7.27 19.32
CA LYS A 41 -4.80 6.13 20.14
C LYS A 41 -3.81 4.98 20.15
N TYR A 42 -3.26 4.62 18.98
CA TYR A 42 -2.40 3.44 18.84
C TYR A 42 -0.92 3.79 18.64
N SER A 43 -0.57 5.07 18.54
CA SER A 43 0.80 5.57 18.30
C SER A 43 1.50 5.03 17.04
N VAL A 44 0.79 4.32 16.18
CA VAL A 44 1.30 3.76 14.91
C VAL A 44 0.93 4.67 13.74
N ARG A 45 1.87 4.84 12.79
CA ARG A 45 1.65 5.69 11.60
C ARG A 45 0.83 5.02 10.50
N SER A 46 1.05 3.73 10.25
CA SER A 46 0.45 2.99 9.13
C SER A 46 0.24 1.52 9.48
N MET A 47 -0.82 0.92 8.95
CA MET A 47 -1.12 -0.52 9.10
C MET A 47 -1.38 -1.17 7.73
N PRO A 48 -1.03 -2.46 7.55
CA PRO A 48 -1.45 -3.25 6.40
C PRO A 48 -2.98 -3.34 6.33
N ILE A 49 -3.54 -3.07 5.16
CA ILE A 49 -5.00 -3.01 4.96
C ILE A 49 -5.59 -4.44 5.03
N ARG A 50 -6.71 -4.61 5.75
CA ARG A 50 -7.51 -5.84 5.81
C ARG A 50 -8.88 -5.64 5.15
N LYS A 51 -9.59 -6.74 4.89
CA LYS A 51 -10.85 -6.77 4.11
C LYS A 51 -12.03 -6.12 4.84
N ASP A 52 -11.97 -6.02 6.15
CA ASP A 52 -13.05 -5.51 7.00
C ASP A 52 -12.78 -4.07 7.48
N ASP A 53 -11.74 -3.42 6.97
CA ASP A 53 -11.38 -2.05 7.33
C ASP A 53 -12.16 -1.05 6.45
N GLU A 54 -12.78 -0.05 7.09
CA GLU A 54 -13.33 1.10 6.37
C GLU A 54 -12.20 2.08 6.00
N VAL A 55 -12.08 2.39 4.70
CA VAL A 55 -11.10 3.36 4.21
C VAL A 55 -11.76 4.54 3.51
N GLN A 56 -11.18 5.73 3.72
CA GLN A 56 -11.52 6.92 2.96
C GLN A 56 -10.52 7.09 1.81
N VAL A 57 -11.01 7.15 0.58
CA VAL A 57 -10.17 7.50 -0.57
C VAL A 57 -9.88 9.00 -0.52
N ARG A 58 -8.61 9.39 -0.52
CA ARG A 58 -8.23 10.81 -0.67
C ARG A 58 -8.20 11.16 -2.15
N PRO A 59 -9.16 11.96 -2.66
CA PRO A 59 -9.15 12.40 -4.04
C PRO A 59 -7.96 13.34 -4.31
N PRO A 60 -7.55 13.51 -5.58
CA PRO A 60 -6.55 14.50 -5.94
C PRO A 60 -7.02 15.91 -5.56
N ARG A 61 -6.05 16.80 -5.30
CA ARG A 61 -6.27 18.16 -4.76
C ARG A 61 -7.30 19.00 -5.53
N ALA A 62 -7.51 18.73 -6.82
CA ALA A 62 -8.41 19.51 -7.69
C ALA A 62 -9.91 19.20 -7.51
N LEU A 63 -10.28 18.03 -6.98
CA LEU A 63 -11.70 17.56 -6.96
C LEU A 63 -12.44 17.85 -5.64
N GLY A 64 -11.84 18.60 -4.72
CA GLY A 64 -12.41 18.84 -3.39
C GLY A 64 -12.46 17.58 -2.53
N THR A 65 -12.69 17.74 -1.22
CA THR A 65 -12.66 16.62 -0.26
C THR A 65 -14.06 16.01 -0.12
N GLN A 66 -14.49 15.18 -1.08
CA GLN A 66 -15.67 14.33 -0.86
C GLN A 66 -15.26 13.05 -0.12
N MET A 67 -15.81 12.86 1.08
CA MET A 67 -15.51 11.75 1.98
C MET A 67 -16.32 10.51 1.57
N ARG A 68 -15.85 9.78 0.55
CA ARG A 68 -16.42 8.47 0.19
C ARG A 68 -15.69 7.37 0.96
N ARG A 69 -16.44 6.65 1.81
CA ARG A 69 -15.98 5.42 2.46
C ARG A 69 -16.21 4.25 1.53
N THR A 70 -15.19 3.44 1.30
CA THR A 70 -15.29 2.25 0.45
C THR A 70 -14.78 1.04 1.21
N PRO A 71 -15.49 -0.11 1.18
CA PRO A 71 -14.95 -1.37 1.68
C PRO A 71 -13.75 -1.79 0.83
N VAL A 72 -12.75 -2.40 1.45
CA VAL A 72 -11.56 -2.87 0.74
C VAL A 72 -11.93 -4.15 -0.01
N PRO A 73 -11.84 -4.17 -1.36
CA PRO A 73 -12.17 -5.36 -2.11
C PRO A 73 -11.23 -6.50 -1.73
N PRO A 74 -11.69 -7.77 -1.78
CA PRO A 74 -10.81 -8.90 -1.59
C PRO A 74 -9.66 -8.81 -2.61
N TRP A 75 -8.44 -9.07 -2.14
CA TRP A 75 -7.30 -9.25 -3.04
C TRP A 75 -7.71 -10.26 -4.12
N PRO A 76 -7.47 -9.99 -5.41
CA PRO A 76 -7.67 -11.00 -6.42
C PRO A 76 -6.68 -12.11 -6.10
N GLU A 77 -7.15 -13.23 -5.56
CA GLU A 77 -6.30 -14.38 -5.25
C GLU A 77 -5.61 -14.93 -6.50
N ARG A 78 -6.07 -14.59 -7.70
CA ARG A 78 -5.43 -14.94 -8.96
C ARG A 78 -5.69 -13.87 -10.02
N ALA A 79 -4.99 -12.73 -9.95
CA ALA A 79 -4.68 -12.03 -11.18
C ALA A 79 -3.50 -12.75 -11.83
N LEU A 80 -3.81 -13.80 -12.58
CA LEU A 80 -2.91 -14.39 -13.55
C LEU A 80 -2.27 -13.24 -14.33
N CYS A 81 -0.94 -13.29 -14.41
CA CYS A 81 -0.17 -12.61 -15.45
C CYS A 81 -0.75 -12.98 -16.82
N ALA A 82 -1.71 -12.21 -17.32
CA ALA A 82 -2.10 -12.19 -18.71
C ALA A 82 -1.35 -11.04 -19.40
N TRP A 83 -0.02 -11.15 -19.44
CA TRP A 83 0.86 -10.35 -20.30
C TRP A 83 2.05 -11.25 -20.66
N THR A 84 1.86 -12.10 -21.68
CA THR A 84 2.81 -12.16 -22.80
C THR A 84 3.02 -10.77 -23.38
#